data_AF-A0A378B088-F1
#
_entry.id   AF-A0A378B088-F1
#
_cell.length_a   1.000
_cell.length_b   1.000
_cell.length_c   1.000
_cell.angle_alpha   90.00
_cell.angle_beta   90.00
_cell.angle_gamma   90.00
#
_symmetry.space_group_name_H-M   'P 1'
#
loop_
_entity.id
_entity.type
_entity.pdbx_description
1 polymer ?
#
loop_
_entity_poly.entity_id
_entity_poly.type
_entity_poly.pdbx_seq_one_letter_code
_entity_poly.pdbx_strand_id
1 'polypeptide(L)'
;MLAQNPDFVPAQLPLLLGPESKVARREDLATVGVNSYVSPGMCATKKATGDLYGSRQKLWDMTWLYQEISDFARIFNVEDRGQALIADFKKREADLRQEFGKSKKDLSFVFWFSSASPSADAYVGGKNSASGFIASVLGGHNAITSETEWPTVELGEHYCRQPGCDRGRQPGS
;
A
#
# COMPACT_ATOMS: atom_id res chain seq x y z
N MET A 1 6.44 -24.35 4.18
CA MET A 1 4.99 -24.11 4.04
C MET A 1 4.22 -25.43 4.00
N LEU A 2 4.31 -26.25 2.94
CA LEU A 2 3.51 -27.49 2.83
C LEU A 2 3.73 -28.50 3.96
N ALA A 3 4.93 -28.57 4.54
CA ALA A 3 5.21 -29.42 5.71
C ALA A 3 4.34 -29.12 6.95
N GLN A 4 3.68 -27.96 6.99
CA GLN A 4 2.74 -27.58 8.06
C GLN A 4 1.30 -28.02 7.77
N ASN A 5 1.06 -28.73 6.66
CA ASN A 5 -0.26 -29.20 6.21
C ASN A 5 -1.36 -28.11 6.25
N PRO A 6 -1.14 -26.94 5.61
CA PRO A 6 -2.16 -25.90 5.57
C PRO A 6 -3.37 -26.33 4.73
N ASP A 7 -4.57 -25.97 5.16
CA ASP A 7 -5.81 -26.09 4.37
C ASP A 7 -6.10 -24.83 3.53
N PHE A 8 -5.52 -23.69 3.93
CA PHE A 8 -5.69 -22.39 3.28
C PHE A 8 -4.40 -21.56 3.32
N VAL A 9 -4.04 -20.93 2.20
CA VAL A 9 -2.90 -20.02 2.08
C VAL A 9 -3.34 -18.68 1.48
N PRO A 10 -3.44 -17.61 2.29
CA PRO A 10 -3.63 -16.26 1.79
C PRO A 10 -2.29 -15.62 1.41
N ALA A 11 -2.28 -14.81 0.35
CA ALA A 11 -1.15 -13.96 0.02
C ALA A 11 -1.60 -12.57 -0.40
N GLN A 12 -0.90 -11.55 0.10
CA GLN A 12 -1.18 -10.17 -0.27
C GLN A 12 -0.71 -9.83 -1.69
N LEU A 13 0.37 -10.45 -2.16
CA LEU A 13 1.04 -10.05 -3.41
C LEU A 13 1.02 -11.17 -4.46
N PRO A 14 0.77 -10.82 -5.74
CA PRO A 14 0.94 -11.76 -6.85
C PRO A 14 2.36 -12.34 -6.97
N LEU A 15 3.39 -11.67 -6.47
CA LEU A 15 4.76 -12.22 -6.45
C LEU A 15 4.87 -13.48 -5.58
N LEU A 16 3.97 -13.66 -4.61
CA LEU A 16 4.01 -14.78 -3.65
C LEU A 16 3.24 -16.00 -4.14
N LEU A 17 2.14 -15.80 -4.88
CA LEU A 17 1.28 -16.91 -5.34
C LEU A 17 0.92 -16.89 -6.83
N GLY A 18 1.23 -15.82 -7.56
CA GLY A 18 0.88 -15.68 -8.97
C GLY A 18 1.71 -16.56 -9.92
N PRO A 19 1.42 -16.52 -11.24
CA PRO A 19 2.05 -17.40 -12.23
C PRO A 19 3.59 -17.27 -12.31
N GLU A 20 4.13 -16.08 -12.01
CA GLU A 20 5.56 -15.79 -11.98
C GLU A 20 6.18 -15.93 -10.58
N SER A 21 5.45 -16.44 -9.60
CA SER A 21 5.92 -16.58 -8.22
C SER A 21 7.11 -17.54 -8.13
N LYS A 22 8.11 -17.13 -7.35
CA LYS A 22 9.25 -17.98 -6.96
C LYS A 22 9.04 -18.69 -5.62
N VAL A 23 7.92 -18.45 -4.94
CA VAL A 23 7.61 -19.05 -3.64
C VAL A 23 6.71 -20.28 -3.81
N ALA A 24 5.55 -20.09 -4.43
CA ALA A 24 4.60 -21.12 -4.81
C ALA A 24 3.62 -20.55 -5.85
N ARG A 25 3.06 -21.38 -6.73
CA ARG A 25 1.98 -20.97 -7.62
C ARG A 25 0.64 -21.48 -7.07
N ARG A 26 -0.45 -20.74 -7.29
CA ARG A 26 -1.79 -21.15 -6.86
C ARG A 26 -2.19 -22.50 -7.45
N GLU A 27 -1.80 -22.76 -8.69
CA GLU A 27 -2.09 -24.00 -9.39
C GLU A 27 -1.39 -25.18 -8.71
N ASP A 28 -0.15 -25.00 -8.28
CA ASP A 28 0.60 -26.03 -7.55
C ASP A 28 -0.09 -26.37 -6.21
N LEU A 29 -0.57 -25.36 -5.47
CA LEU A 29 -1.33 -25.57 -4.23
C LEU A 29 -2.64 -26.32 -4.48
N ALA A 30 -3.34 -26.00 -5.57
CA ALA A 30 -4.57 -26.70 -5.94
C ALA A 30 -4.32 -28.19 -6.25
N THR A 31 -3.17 -28.56 -6.84
CA THR A 31 -2.85 -29.98 -7.12
C THR A 31 -2.73 -30.84 -5.87
N VAL A 32 -2.42 -30.23 -4.72
CA VAL A 32 -2.29 -30.89 -3.43
C VAL A 32 -3.48 -30.63 -2.51
N GLY A 33 -4.58 -30.09 -3.06
CA GLY A 33 -5.82 -29.87 -2.32
C GLY A 33 -5.80 -28.68 -1.35
N VAL A 34 -4.81 -27.78 -1.47
CA VAL A 34 -4.68 -26.60 -0.60
C VAL A 34 -5.36 -25.40 -1.24
N ASN A 35 -6.34 -24.81 -0.55
CA ASN A 35 -7.01 -23.61 -1.03
C ASN A 35 -6.08 -22.39 -0.94
N SER A 36 -6.21 -21.46 -1.88
CA SER A 36 -5.38 -20.25 -1.89
C SER A 36 -6.17 -19.00 -2.27
N TYR A 37 -5.80 -17.89 -1.65
CA TYR A 37 -6.38 -16.57 -1.87
C TYR A 37 -5.29 -15.54 -2.16
N VAL A 38 -5.53 -14.66 -3.13
CA VAL A 38 -4.65 -13.52 -3.42
C VAL A 38 -5.46 -12.24 -3.26
N SER A 39 -4.93 -11.30 -2.46
CA SER A 39 -5.62 -10.04 -2.15
C SER A 39 -5.99 -9.29 -3.44
N PRO A 40 -7.25 -8.85 -3.60
CA PRO A 40 -7.70 -8.13 -4.79
C PRO A 40 -7.06 -6.75 -4.91
N GLY A 41 -6.63 -6.15 -3.79
CA GLY A 41 -6.06 -4.80 -3.75
C GLY A 41 -4.77 -4.66 -4.55
N MET A 42 -3.97 -5.72 -4.63
CA MET A 42 -2.71 -5.74 -5.39
C MET A 42 -2.89 -6.30 -6.80
N CYS A 43 -3.97 -7.04 -7.08
CA CYS A 43 -4.34 -7.40 -8.46
C CYS A 43 -4.77 -6.17 -9.29
N ALA A 44 -5.24 -5.11 -8.62
CA ALA A 44 -5.64 -3.86 -9.27
C ALA A 44 -4.45 -2.96 -9.69
N THR A 45 -3.22 -3.28 -9.32
CA THR A 45 -2.04 -2.52 -9.78
C THR A 45 -1.62 -2.98 -11.17
N LYS A 46 -0.96 -2.09 -11.93
CA LYS A 46 -0.35 -2.45 -13.21
C LYS A 46 1.14 -2.67 -13.01
N LYS A 47 1.69 -3.75 -13.58
CA LYS A 47 3.14 -3.90 -13.71
C LYS A 47 3.65 -2.79 -14.63
N ALA A 48 4.47 -1.90 -14.10
CA ALA A 48 5.32 -1.01 -14.88
C ALA A 48 6.77 -1.49 -14.71
N THR A 49 7.60 -1.32 -15.74
CA THR A 49 9.00 -1.76 -15.71
C THR A 49 9.72 -1.09 -14.54
N GLY A 50 10.36 -1.88 -13.67
CA GLY A 50 11.04 -1.38 -12.46
C GLY A 50 10.17 -1.31 -11.19
N ASP A 51 8.88 -1.63 -11.28
CA ASP A 51 7.94 -1.55 -10.16
C ASP A 51 7.60 -2.94 -9.61
N LEU A 52 8.31 -3.36 -8.56
CA LEU A 52 8.10 -4.66 -7.92
C LEU A 52 6.69 -4.81 -7.31
N TYR A 53 6.09 -3.69 -6.90
CA TYR A 53 4.81 -3.65 -6.19
C TYR A 53 3.66 -3.15 -7.08
N GLY A 54 3.98 -2.69 -8.28
CA GLY A 54 3.05 -2.18 -9.27
C GLY A 54 2.68 -0.71 -9.05
N SER A 55 2.07 -0.12 -10.07
CA SER A 55 1.66 1.28 -10.07
C SER A 55 0.15 1.43 -10.12
N ARG A 56 -0.34 2.58 -9.64
CA ARG A 56 -1.75 2.96 -9.65
C ARG A 56 -1.96 4.29 -10.36
N GLN A 57 -2.87 4.29 -11.32
CA GLN A 57 -3.28 5.51 -12.03
C GLN A 57 -4.34 6.33 -11.27
N LYS A 58 -5.09 5.68 -10.38
CA LYS A 58 -6.12 6.29 -9.55
C LYS A 58 -5.75 6.11 -8.08
N LEU A 59 -6.12 7.09 -7.27
CA LEU A 59 -5.97 7.03 -5.83
C LEU A 59 -6.62 5.75 -5.30
N TRP A 60 -5.87 5.00 -4.49
CA TRP A 60 -6.37 3.84 -3.77
C TRP A 60 -7.54 4.25 -2.86
N ASP A 61 -8.53 3.37 -2.73
CA ASP A 61 -9.62 3.51 -1.79
C ASP A 61 -9.92 2.19 -1.08
N MET A 62 -10.83 2.24 -0.11
CA MET A 62 -11.15 1.10 0.75
C MET A 62 -11.93 -0.02 0.04
N THR A 63 -12.32 0.13 -1.24
CA THR A 63 -13.15 -0.85 -1.96
C THR A 63 -12.57 -2.25 -1.90
N TRP A 64 -11.27 -2.39 -2.20
CA TRP A 64 -10.60 -3.69 -2.21
C TRP A 64 -10.39 -4.27 -0.81
N LEU A 65 -10.20 -3.41 0.19
CA LEU A 65 -10.10 -3.86 1.58
C LEU A 65 -11.46 -4.39 2.07
N TYR A 66 -12.56 -3.71 1.75
CA TYR A 66 -13.90 -4.17 2.09
C TYR A 66 -14.26 -5.47 1.38
N GLN A 67 -13.84 -5.63 0.13
CA GLN A 67 -13.98 -6.89 -0.58
C GLN A 67 -13.19 -8.00 0.11
N GLU A 68 -11.91 -7.78 0.45
CA GLU A 68 -11.08 -8.79 1.11
C GLU A 68 -11.61 -9.20 2.49
N ILE A 69 -12.10 -8.24 3.29
CA ILE A 69 -12.79 -8.53 4.55
C ILE A 69 -14.04 -9.37 4.30
N SER A 70 -14.84 -9.05 3.28
CA SER A 70 -16.05 -9.80 2.95
C SER A 70 -15.74 -11.22 2.45
N ASP A 71 -14.70 -11.38 1.64
CA ASP A 71 -14.24 -12.67 1.15
C ASP A 71 -13.80 -13.57 2.31
N PHE A 72 -12.95 -13.07 3.20
CA PHE A 72 -12.54 -13.82 4.39
C PHE A 72 -13.69 -14.12 5.33
N ALA A 73 -14.60 -13.17 5.53
CA ALA A 73 -15.76 -13.39 6.38
C ALA A 73 -16.63 -14.54 5.85
N ARG A 74 -16.80 -14.66 4.53
CA ARG A 74 -17.50 -15.78 3.89
C ARG A 74 -16.71 -17.08 3.92
N ILE A 75 -15.40 -17.04 3.66
CA ILE A 75 -14.52 -18.23 3.69
C ILE A 75 -14.52 -18.88 5.08
N PHE A 76 -14.52 -18.05 6.13
CA PHE A 76 -14.47 -18.51 7.52
C PHE A 76 -15.83 -18.54 8.23
N ASN A 77 -16.94 -18.28 7.51
CA ASN A 77 -18.30 -18.30 8.05
C ASN A 77 -18.48 -17.40 9.29
N VAL A 78 -18.03 -16.15 9.18
CA VAL A 78 -18.07 -15.09 10.20
C VAL A 78 -18.56 -13.75 9.63
N GLU A 79 -19.56 -13.80 8.76
CA GLU A 79 -20.10 -12.67 8.00
C GLU A 79 -20.49 -11.48 8.88
N ASP A 80 -21.15 -11.70 10.02
CA ASP A 80 -21.53 -10.63 10.95
C ASP A 80 -20.31 -9.86 11.48
N ARG A 81 -19.21 -10.57 11.76
CA ARG A 81 -17.94 -9.94 12.18
C ARG A 81 -17.32 -9.15 11.03
N GLY A 82 -17.40 -9.68 9.80
CA GLY A 82 -16.94 -8.96 8.60
C GLY A 82 -17.71 -7.66 8.36
N GLN A 83 -19.03 -7.70 8.45
CA GLN A 83 -19.89 -6.52 8.30
C GLN A 83 -19.64 -5.49 9.40
N ALA A 84 -19.51 -5.93 10.66
CA ALA A 84 -19.17 -5.04 11.76
C ALA A 84 -17.81 -4.35 11.55
N LEU A 85 -16.79 -5.08 11.08
CA LEU A 85 -15.48 -4.51 10.79
C LEU A 85 -15.52 -3.49 9.64
N ILE A 86 -16.26 -3.78 8.56
CA ILE A 86 -16.44 -2.83 7.44
C ILE A 86 -17.17 -1.57 7.91
N ALA A 87 -18.22 -1.71 8.71
CA ALA A 87 -18.96 -0.58 9.27
C ALA A 87 -18.07 0.30 10.15
N ASP A 88 -17.22 -0.31 10.98
CA ASP A 88 -16.24 0.40 11.80
C ASP A 88 -15.22 1.17 10.95
N PHE A 89 -14.66 0.56 9.90
CA PHE A 89 -13.76 1.26 8.98
C PHE A 89 -14.44 2.46 8.30
N LYS A 90 -15.68 2.30 7.83
CA LYS A 90 -16.44 3.40 7.21
C LYS A 90 -16.67 4.54 8.19
N LYS A 91 -17.02 4.21 9.44
CA LYS A 91 -17.20 5.20 10.50
C LYS A 91 -15.90 5.95 10.80
N ARG A 92 -14.78 5.23 11.01
CA ARG A 92 -13.48 5.86 11.30
C ARG A 92 -13.01 6.76 10.16
N GLU A 93 -13.18 6.34 8.91
CA GLU A 93 -12.86 7.20 7.77
C GLU A 93 -13.72 8.47 7.75
N ALA A 94 -15.03 8.35 7.96
CA ALA A 94 -15.94 9.49 7.98
C ALA A 94 -15.59 10.48 9.10
N ASP A 95 -15.32 9.97 10.31
CA ASP A 95 -14.95 10.78 11.47
C ASP A 95 -13.63 11.56 11.20
N LEU A 96 -12.60 10.88 10.67
CA LEU A 96 -11.32 11.52 10.29
C LEU A 96 -11.51 12.58 9.22
N ARG A 97 -12.30 12.29 8.17
CA ARG A 97 -12.59 13.28 7.13
C ARG A 97 -13.34 14.50 7.66
N GLN A 98 -14.22 14.32 8.64
CA GLN A 98 -14.91 15.43 9.30
C GLN A 98 -13.95 16.29 10.13
N GLU A 99 -13.01 15.66 10.84
CA GLU A 99 -12.02 16.32 11.68
C GLU A 99 -11.00 17.11 10.84
N PHE A 100 -10.41 16.46 9.82
CA PHE A 100 -9.27 17.00 9.08
C PHE A 100 -9.64 17.68 7.75
N GLY A 101 -10.77 17.34 7.15
CA GLY A 101 -11.16 17.84 5.82
C GLY A 101 -11.47 19.34 5.75
N LYS A 102 -11.57 20.03 6.89
CA LYS A 102 -11.82 21.49 6.97
C LYS A 102 -10.55 22.32 7.08
N SER A 103 -9.37 21.69 7.16
CA SER A 103 -8.10 22.41 7.18
C SER A 103 -7.95 23.27 5.92
N LYS A 104 -7.61 24.55 6.08
CA LYS A 104 -7.25 25.46 4.97
C LYS A 104 -5.76 25.39 4.61
N LYS A 105 -4.98 24.60 5.36
CA LYS A 105 -3.55 24.44 5.11
C LYS A 105 -3.35 23.34 4.08
N ASP A 106 -2.52 23.62 3.08
CA ASP A 106 -2.05 22.60 2.14
C ASP A 106 -0.98 21.74 2.83
N LEU A 107 -1.41 20.69 3.52
CA LEU A 107 -0.52 19.79 4.24
C LEU A 107 0.10 18.79 3.27
N SER A 108 1.43 18.70 3.29
CA SER A 108 2.19 17.72 2.53
C SER A 108 2.73 16.64 3.46
N PHE A 109 2.50 15.38 3.09
CA PHE A 109 2.90 14.21 3.89
C PHE A 109 3.91 13.36 3.12
N VAL A 110 4.88 12.80 3.84
CA VAL A 110 5.79 11.77 3.32
C VAL A 110 5.61 10.51 4.17
N PHE A 111 5.36 9.39 3.52
CA PHE A 111 5.24 8.08 4.17
C PHE A 111 6.51 7.30 3.89
N TRP A 112 7.35 7.18 4.91
CA TRP A 112 8.63 6.49 4.83
C TRP A 112 8.48 5.04 5.27
N PHE A 113 8.94 4.10 4.44
CA PHE A 113 8.96 2.68 4.80
C PHE A 113 10.35 2.23 5.28
N SER A 114 11.39 2.39 4.45
CA SER A 114 12.74 1.93 4.78
C SER A 114 13.82 2.57 3.90
N SER A 115 15.07 2.48 4.34
CA SER A 115 16.25 2.64 3.49
C SER A 115 17.25 1.54 3.87
N ALA A 116 17.94 0.97 2.87
CA ALA A 116 18.88 -0.13 3.12
C ALA A 116 20.15 0.33 3.85
N SER A 117 20.47 1.62 3.78
CA SER A 117 21.51 2.31 4.53
C SER A 117 21.20 3.82 4.60
N PRO A 118 21.91 4.60 5.44
CA PRO A 118 21.75 6.06 5.49
C PRO A 118 22.05 6.78 4.16
N SER A 119 22.82 6.14 3.27
CA SER A 119 23.21 6.67 1.96
C SER A 119 22.42 6.06 0.80
N ALA A 120 21.54 5.08 1.07
CA ALA A 120 20.72 4.45 0.05
C ALA A 120 19.40 5.22 -0.11
N ASP A 121 18.82 5.11 -1.30
CA ASP A 121 17.49 5.65 -1.56
C ASP A 121 16.46 5.11 -0.57
N ALA A 122 15.54 5.99 -0.20
CA ALA A 122 14.44 5.65 0.69
C ALA A 122 13.25 5.11 -0.11
N TYR A 123 12.68 3.99 0.34
CA TYR A 123 11.37 3.55 -0.09
C TYR A 123 10.30 4.39 0.59
N VAL A 124 9.53 5.10 -0.23
CA VAL A 124 8.45 5.99 0.21
C VAL A 124 7.15 5.60 -0.49
N GLY A 125 6.01 5.94 0.08
CA GLY A 125 4.70 5.63 -0.53
C GLY A 125 4.38 6.56 -1.70
N GLY A 126 3.89 6.03 -2.82
CA GLY A 126 3.50 6.83 -4.00
C GLY A 126 2.18 7.57 -3.86
N LYS A 127 1.89 8.49 -4.80
CA LYS A 127 0.73 9.43 -4.73
C LYS A 127 -0.62 8.74 -4.71
N ASN A 128 -0.73 7.62 -5.41
CA ASN A 128 -1.99 6.90 -5.61
C ASN A 128 -2.08 5.64 -4.76
N SER A 129 -1.07 5.36 -3.93
CA SER A 129 -1.05 4.21 -3.02
C SER A 129 -1.95 4.46 -1.79
N ALA A 130 -2.01 3.48 -0.89
CA ALA A 130 -2.61 3.65 0.43
C ALA A 130 -2.04 4.87 1.20
N SER A 131 -0.77 5.22 0.97
CA SER A 131 -0.14 6.42 1.56
C SER A 131 -0.79 7.72 1.06
N GLY A 132 -1.07 7.80 -0.25
CA GLY A 132 -1.82 8.91 -0.83
C GLY A 132 -3.24 9.00 -0.28
N PHE A 133 -3.90 7.87 -0.12
CA PHE A 133 -5.23 7.82 0.48
C PHE A 133 -5.23 8.35 1.91
N ILE A 134 -4.30 7.90 2.76
CA ILE A 134 -4.18 8.38 4.14
C ILE A 134 -3.93 9.88 4.17
N ALA A 135 -3.04 10.41 3.32
CA ALA A 135 -2.84 11.86 3.21
C ALA A 135 -4.15 12.61 2.90
N SER A 136 -4.95 12.07 1.97
CA SER A 136 -6.25 12.65 1.60
C SER A 136 -7.28 12.62 2.73
N VAL A 137 -7.29 11.55 3.54
CA VAL A 137 -8.16 11.42 4.71
C VAL A 137 -7.79 12.47 5.76
N LEU A 138 -6.50 12.75 5.91
CA LEU A 138 -5.95 13.76 6.83
C LEU A 138 -5.98 15.19 6.26
N GLY A 139 -6.72 15.43 5.17
CA GLY A 139 -6.96 16.76 4.62
C GLY A 139 -5.76 17.37 3.87
N GLY A 140 -4.81 16.56 3.42
CA GLY A 140 -3.67 17.01 2.62
C GLY A 140 -3.37 16.10 1.43
N HIS A 141 -2.12 16.12 0.98
CA HIS A 141 -1.65 15.34 -0.15
C HIS A 141 -0.30 14.69 0.14
N ASN A 142 0.01 13.62 -0.60
CA ASN A 142 1.33 13.00 -0.52
C ASN A 142 2.34 13.82 -1.33
N ALA A 143 3.46 14.18 -0.71
CA ALA A 143 4.55 14.93 -1.35
C ALA A 143 5.19 14.15 -2.51
N ILE A 144 5.13 12.82 -2.46
CA ILE A 144 5.62 11.94 -3.51
C ILE A 144 4.59 11.87 -4.64
N THR A 145 4.99 12.26 -5.84
CA THR A 145 4.11 12.35 -7.02
C THR A 145 4.16 11.11 -7.94
N SER A 146 5.03 10.14 -7.62
CA SER A 146 5.15 8.90 -8.39
C SER A 146 3.90 8.02 -8.28
N GLU A 147 3.53 7.37 -9.39
CA GLU A 147 2.41 6.41 -9.47
C GLU A 147 2.79 5.01 -8.98
N THR A 148 4.08 4.73 -8.82
CA THR A 148 4.59 3.48 -8.24
C THR A 148 4.11 3.34 -6.80
N GLU A 149 3.73 2.13 -6.36
CA GLU A 149 3.25 1.91 -4.99
C GLU A 149 4.33 2.28 -3.95
N TRP A 150 5.58 1.88 -4.22
CA TRP A 150 6.75 2.10 -3.37
C TRP A 150 7.98 2.56 -4.18
N PRO A 151 8.01 3.82 -4.68
CA PRO A 151 9.19 4.39 -5.32
C PRO A 151 10.37 4.51 -4.35
N THR A 152 11.58 4.44 -4.92
CA THR A 152 12.80 4.89 -4.26
C THR A 152 13.02 6.38 -4.54
N VAL A 153 13.44 7.12 -3.52
CA VAL A 153 13.82 8.54 -3.65
C VAL A 153 15.22 8.77 -3.10
N GLU A 154 16.05 9.47 -3.87
CA GLU A 154 17.35 9.96 -3.42
C GLU A 154 17.14 11.06 -2.37
N LEU A 155 17.71 10.87 -1.18
CA LEU A 155 17.55 11.78 -0.05
C LEU A 155 18.14 13.18 -0.30
N GLY A 156 19.14 13.28 -1.17
CA GLY A 156 19.84 14.53 -1.45
C GLY A 156 19.06 15.51 -2.34
N GLU A 157 18.20 15.03 -3.25
CA GLU A 157 17.68 15.87 -4.32
C GLU A 157 16.23 16.33 -4.13
N HIS A 158 15.41 15.56 -3.40
CA HIS A 158 14.02 15.96 -3.13
C HIS A 158 13.84 16.89 -1.94
N TYR A 159 14.69 16.80 -0.91
CA TYR A 159 14.65 17.74 0.22
C TYR A 159 14.88 19.19 -0.26
N CYS A 160 15.70 19.38 -1.29
CA CYS A 160 16.01 20.71 -1.85
C CYS A 160 15.04 21.23 -2.93
N ARG A 161 13.99 20.48 -3.30
CA ARG A 161 13.00 20.93 -4.31
C ARG A 161 11.70 21.48 -3.72
N GLN A 162 11.51 21.40 -2.40
CA GLN A 162 10.36 22.05 -1.74
C GLN A 162 10.61 23.57 -1.58
N PRO A 163 9.61 24.44 -1.83
CA PRO A 163 9.75 25.87 -1.57
C PRO A 163 10.03 26.11 -0.08
N GLY A 164 11.23 26.58 0.27
CA GLY A 164 11.62 26.89 1.65
C GLY A 164 12.81 26.09 2.22
N CYS A 165 13.35 25.11 1.49
CA CYS A 165 14.60 24.45 1.89
C CYS A 165 15.82 25.21 1.35
N ASP A 166 16.42 26.05 2.19
CA ASP A 166 17.66 26.75 1.87
C ASP A 166 18.82 25.73 1.84
N ARG A 167 19.55 25.66 0.72
CA ARG A 167 20.78 24.86 0.66
C ARG A 167 21.81 25.55 1.54
N GLY A 168 21.89 25.12 2.79
CA GLY A 168 22.98 25.47 3.69
C GLY A 168 24.32 25.26 2.98
N ARG A 169 24.94 26.37 2.60
CA ARG A 169 26.27 26.48 2.03
C ARG A 169 27.23 25.75 2.98
N GLN A 170 27.82 24.63 2.56
CA GLN A 170 28.94 24.05 3.29
C GLN A 170 30.10 25.06 3.28
N PRO A 171 30.69 25.41 4.45
CA PRO A 171 31.93 26.18 4.49
C PRO A 171 33.07 25.28 4.00
N GLY A 172 33.91 25.83 3.13
CA GLY A 172 34.84 25.07 2.31
C GLY A 172 35.95 24.32 3.03
N SER A 173 36.56 23.42 2.27
CA SER A 173 37.92 22.92 2.38
C SER A 173 38.43 22.63 0.98
#